data_AF-A0A3R7Z2L7-F1
#
_entry.id   AF-A0A3R7Z2L7-F1
#
_cell.length_a   1.000
_cell.length_b   1.000
_cell.length_c   1.000
_cell.angle_alpha   90.00
_cell.angle_beta   90.00
_cell.angle_gamma   90.00
#
_symmetry.space_group_name_H-M   'P 1'
#
loop_
_entity.id
_entity.type
_entity.pdbx_description
1 polymer ?
#
loop_
_entity_poly.entity_id
_entity_poly.type
_entity_poly.pdbx_seq_one_letter_code
_entity_poly.pdbx_strand_id
1 'polypeptide(L)'
;MNDLLELLSLFGGEFAEENLHVNESETSAIYQVDGLWNYMMCQSKCSELPSGKWRMIDMQTLSEFRSQLPTANVWLSNEELIHVDGSAIKAPYIAWSGQLMMLGTGYSETCVCETHERPKVEYTYCRKYDEGGDPTTFATCAQEKVEDGWYPLGGISSYRQNGNDYIGQAFWRWAE
;
A
#
# COMPACT_ATOMS: atom_id res chain seq x y z
N MET A 1 7.96 0.81 -14.64
CA MET A 1 6.60 0.58 -14.13
C MET A 1 6.66 -0.78 -13.48
N ASN A 2 6.81 -0.83 -12.14
CA ASN A 2 7.07 -2.09 -11.46
C ASN A 2 5.75 -2.61 -10.89
N ASP A 3 5.16 -3.54 -11.63
CA ASP A 3 4.01 -4.37 -11.29
C ASP A 3 4.21 -5.02 -9.90
N LEU A 4 3.13 -5.27 -9.16
CA LEU A 4 3.14 -6.02 -7.91
C LEU A 4 3.83 -7.38 -8.09
N LEU A 5 3.73 -8.01 -9.27
CA LEU A 5 4.49 -9.21 -9.60
C LEU A 5 6.00 -8.97 -9.66
N GLU A 6 6.45 -7.81 -10.12
CA GLU A 6 7.86 -7.43 -10.07
C GLU A 6 8.33 -7.26 -8.62
N LEU A 7 7.49 -6.66 -7.76
CA LEU A 7 7.75 -6.58 -6.32
C LEU A 7 7.80 -7.96 -5.66
N LEU A 8 6.88 -8.86 -5.98
CA LEU A 8 6.84 -10.22 -5.44
C LEU A 8 8.02 -11.07 -5.97
N SER A 9 8.44 -10.84 -7.22
CA SER A 9 9.60 -11.52 -7.82
C SER A 9 10.91 -11.20 -7.12
N LEU A 10 11.04 -10.00 -6.52
CA LEU A 10 12.20 -9.63 -5.68
C LEU A 10 12.27 -10.46 -4.39
N PHE A 11 11.15 -11.03 -3.97
CA PHE A 11 11.03 -11.93 -2.81
C PHE A 11 10.90 -13.40 -3.23
N GLY A 12 11.26 -13.74 -4.47
CA GLY A 12 11.13 -15.06 -5.08
C GLY A 12 11.81 -16.16 -4.28
N GLY A 13 11.05 -16.77 -3.37
CA GLY A 13 11.50 -17.82 -2.46
C GLY A 13 10.85 -17.76 -1.06
N GLU A 14 10.25 -16.63 -0.67
CA GLU A 14 9.64 -16.49 0.66
C GLU A 14 8.14 -16.85 0.71
N PHE A 15 7.49 -16.96 -0.44
CA PHE A 15 6.08 -17.30 -0.55
C PHE A 15 5.91 -18.67 -1.22
N ALA A 16 5.08 -19.53 -0.63
CA ALA A 16 4.56 -20.70 -1.31
C ALA A 16 3.59 -20.24 -2.41
N GLU A 17 3.85 -20.60 -3.68
CA GLU A 17 3.05 -20.14 -4.83
C GLU A 17 1.57 -20.49 -4.67
N GLU A 18 1.25 -21.61 -4.03
CA GLU A 18 -0.12 -22.07 -3.79
C GLU A 18 -0.90 -21.18 -2.81
N ASN A 19 -0.21 -20.42 -1.97
CA ASN A 19 -0.81 -19.59 -0.92
C ASN A 19 -0.89 -18.12 -1.30
N LEU A 20 -0.31 -17.72 -2.43
CA LEU A 20 -0.24 -16.34 -2.92
C LEU A 20 -1.22 -16.15 -4.08
N HIS A 21 -2.12 -15.18 -3.94
CA HIS A 21 -3.07 -14.83 -4.99
C HIS A 21 -3.00 -13.34 -5.28
N VAL A 22 -3.01 -12.99 -6.56
CA VAL A 22 -3.00 -11.61 -7.06
C VAL A 22 -4.34 -11.36 -7.76
N ASN A 23 -4.89 -10.15 -7.63
CA ASN A 23 -6.13 -9.78 -8.32
C ASN A 23 -5.89 -9.55 -9.83
N GLU A 24 -6.96 -9.46 -10.61
CA GLU A 24 -6.88 -9.32 -12.08
C GLU A 24 -6.15 -8.05 -12.54
N SER A 25 -6.19 -6.97 -11.73
CA SER A 25 -5.51 -5.71 -12.02
C SER A 25 -4.09 -5.63 -11.49
N GLU A 26 -3.59 -6.70 -10.85
CA GLU A 26 -2.24 -6.76 -10.24
C GLU A 26 -1.96 -5.65 -9.22
N THR A 27 -3.01 -5.05 -8.65
CA THR A 27 -2.91 -3.96 -7.66
C THR A 27 -2.93 -4.48 -6.23
N SER A 28 -3.40 -5.71 -6.02
CA SER A 28 -3.65 -6.26 -4.70
C SER A 28 -3.28 -7.73 -4.67
N ALA A 29 -2.78 -8.20 -3.53
CA ALA A 29 -2.50 -9.61 -3.33
C ALA A 29 -2.89 -10.05 -1.93
N ILE A 30 -3.25 -11.33 -1.81
CA ILE A 30 -3.41 -12.01 -0.53
C ILE A 30 -2.40 -13.15 -0.40
N TYR A 31 -1.99 -13.41 0.83
CA TYR A 31 -1.14 -14.53 1.18
C TYR A 31 -1.72 -15.26 2.38
N GLN A 32 -1.98 -16.55 2.24
CA GLN A 32 -2.39 -17.41 3.34
C GLN A 32 -1.16 -17.85 4.13
N VAL A 33 -1.11 -17.51 5.42
CA VAL A 33 -0.04 -17.97 6.32
C VAL A 33 -0.37 -19.39 6.78
N ASP A 34 0.57 -20.31 6.60
CA ASP A 34 0.40 -21.69 7.03
C ASP A 34 0.15 -21.83 8.53
N GLY A 35 -0.80 -22.71 8.88
CA GLY A 35 -1.17 -23.01 10.26
C GLY A 35 -2.37 -22.20 10.78
N LEU A 36 -2.64 -22.40 12.07
CA LEU A 36 -3.69 -21.69 12.79
C LEU A 36 -3.06 -20.80 13.85
N TRP A 37 -3.48 -19.54 13.86
CA TRP A 37 -2.87 -18.51 14.70
C TRP A 37 -3.96 -17.78 15.48
N ASN A 38 -3.61 -17.39 16.70
CA ASN A 38 -4.47 -16.47 17.42
C ASN A 38 -4.44 -15.07 16.78
N TYR A 39 -5.40 -14.22 17.14
CA TYR A 39 -5.61 -12.94 16.46
C TYR A 39 -4.33 -12.07 16.43
N MET A 40 -3.67 -11.93 17.58
CA MET A 40 -2.46 -11.10 17.69
C MET A 40 -1.26 -11.72 16.97
N MET A 41 -1.15 -13.05 16.98
CA MET A 41 -0.13 -13.76 16.21
C MET A 41 -0.35 -13.61 14.72
N CYS A 42 -1.59 -13.65 14.24
CA CYS A 42 -1.90 -13.42 12.83
C CYS A 42 -1.48 -12.01 12.40
N GLN A 43 -1.80 -10.99 13.20
CA GLN A 43 -1.37 -9.62 12.95
C GLN A 43 0.17 -9.51 12.88
N SER A 44 0.88 -10.15 13.83
CA SER A 44 2.35 -10.21 13.82
C SER A 44 2.89 -10.89 12.56
N LYS A 45 2.34 -12.04 12.19
CA LYS A 45 2.74 -12.81 11.00
C LYS A 45 2.59 -12.00 9.72
N CYS A 46 1.49 -11.27 9.57
CA CYS A 46 1.34 -10.39 8.42
C CYS A 46 2.35 -9.24 8.44
N SER A 47 2.61 -8.62 9.58
CA SER A 47 3.61 -7.54 9.67
C SER A 47 5.06 -7.99 9.44
N GLU A 48 5.36 -9.26 9.69
CA GLU A 48 6.66 -9.90 9.48
C GLU A 48 6.93 -10.23 8.00
N LEU A 49 5.91 -10.21 7.13
CA LEU A 49 6.08 -10.49 5.71
C LEU A 49 6.92 -9.41 5.01
N PRO A 50 7.63 -9.77 3.92
CA PRO A 50 8.50 -8.86 3.19
C PRO A 50 7.86 -7.53 2.82
N SER A 51 8.66 -6.47 2.77
CA SER A 51 8.28 -5.08 2.54
C SER A 51 7.57 -4.35 3.68
N GLY A 52 7.10 -5.06 4.73
CA GLY A 52 6.37 -4.45 5.85
C GLY A 52 5.07 -3.75 5.44
N LYS A 53 4.55 -4.06 4.25
CA LYS A 53 3.30 -3.51 3.71
C LYS A 53 2.11 -4.44 3.90
N TRP A 54 2.37 -5.68 4.29
CA TRP A 54 1.33 -6.67 4.52
C TRP A 54 0.61 -6.39 5.83
N ARG A 55 -0.70 -6.56 5.80
CA ARG A 55 -1.57 -6.49 6.98
C ARG A 55 -2.54 -7.66 6.93
N MET A 56 -3.17 -7.98 8.04
CA MET A 56 -4.25 -8.97 8.04
C MET A 56 -5.40 -8.49 7.15
N ILE A 57 -6.04 -9.41 6.43
CA ILE A 57 -7.09 -9.10 5.45
C ILE A 57 -8.25 -8.34 6.11
N ASP A 58 -8.81 -7.36 5.40
CA ASP A 58 -10.03 -6.69 5.81
C ASP A 58 -11.25 -7.12 4.97
N MET A 59 -12.43 -6.69 5.38
CA MET A 59 -13.68 -6.97 4.67
C MET A 59 -13.71 -6.45 3.23
N GLN A 60 -12.96 -5.38 2.91
CA GLN A 60 -12.94 -4.81 1.57
C GLN A 60 -12.18 -5.75 0.62
N THR A 61 -10.94 -6.07 0.94
CA THR A 61 -10.11 -6.98 0.13
C THR A 61 -10.68 -8.39 0.11
N LEU A 62 -11.29 -8.85 1.21
CA LEU A 62 -11.98 -10.14 1.26
C LEU A 62 -13.03 -10.29 0.16
N SER A 63 -13.75 -9.22 -0.17
CA SER A 63 -14.78 -9.25 -1.22
C SER A 63 -14.18 -9.49 -2.60
N GLU A 64 -12.97 -8.97 -2.85
CA GLU A 64 -12.23 -9.14 -4.11
C GLU A 64 -11.67 -10.56 -4.26
N PHE A 65 -11.23 -11.16 -3.15
CA PHE A 65 -10.56 -12.47 -3.12
C PHE A 65 -11.45 -13.62 -2.63
N ARG A 66 -12.79 -13.45 -2.62
CA ARG A 66 -13.70 -14.38 -1.95
C ARG A 66 -13.56 -15.84 -2.42
N SER A 67 -13.31 -16.03 -3.72
CA SER A 67 -13.13 -17.35 -4.35
C SER A 67 -11.78 -18.00 -4.09
N GLN A 68 -10.79 -17.21 -3.68
CA GLN A 68 -9.41 -17.63 -3.43
C GLN A 68 -9.18 -17.94 -1.94
N LEU A 69 -10.13 -17.57 -1.08
CA LEU A 69 -10.02 -17.84 0.35
C LEU A 69 -10.15 -19.34 0.68
N PRO A 70 -9.42 -19.81 1.71
CA PRO A 70 -9.54 -21.18 2.18
C PRO A 70 -10.96 -21.47 2.70
N THR A 71 -11.34 -22.75 2.67
CA THR A 71 -12.59 -23.23 3.30
C THR A 71 -12.40 -23.35 4.82
N ALA A 72 -12.18 -22.21 5.48
CA ALA A 72 -11.88 -22.11 6.91
C ALA A 72 -12.41 -20.79 7.49
N ASN A 73 -12.33 -20.66 8.82
CA ASN A 73 -12.53 -19.38 9.48
C ASN A 73 -11.29 -18.51 9.29
N VAL A 74 -11.45 -17.26 8.88
CA VAL A 74 -10.35 -16.33 8.61
C VAL A 74 -10.49 -15.07 9.47
N TRP A 75 -9.44 -14.71 10.22
CA TRP A 75 -9.40 -13.47 10.99
C TRP A 75 -9.48 -12.23 10.11
N LEU A 76 -10.09 -11.16 10.62
CA LEU A 76 -10.23 -9.89 9.91
C LEU A 76 -9.57 -8.75 10.69
N SER A 77 -8.91 -7.83 9.98
CA SER A 77 -8.23 -6.66 10.60
C SER A 77 -9.14 -5.48 10.92
N ASN A 78 -10.46 -5.64 10.80
CA ASN A 78 -11.47 -4.64 11.09
C ASN A 78 -11.53 -4.28 12.58
N GLU A 79 -10.56 -3.48 13.04
CA GLU A 79 -10.39 -3.07 14.44
C GLU A 79 -11.63 -2.38 15.02
N GLU A 80 -12.43 -1.73 14.17
CA GLU A 80 -13.69 -1.08 14.55
C GLU A 80 -14.75 -2.06 15.08
N LEU A 81 -14.61 -3.36 14.78
CA LEU A 81 -15.51 -4.42 15.25
C LEU A 81 -15.00 -5.08 16.54
N ILE A 82 -13.74 -4.84 16.92
CA ILE A 82 -13.16 -5.39 18.14
C ILE A 82 -13.86 -4.76 19.35
N HIS A 83 -14.37 -5.61 20.24
CA HIS A 83 -15.01 -5.15 21.46
C HIS A 83 -14.70 -6.06 22.64
N VAL A 84 -14.88 -5.51 23.84
CA VAL A 84 -14.72 -6.22 25.10
C VAL A 84 -16.08 -6.79 25.51
N ASP A 85 -16.14 -8.09 25.76
CA ASP A 85 -17.29 -8.79 26.31
C ASP A 85 -16.90 -9.47 27.63
N GLY A 86 -17.31 -8.88 28.74
CA GLY A 86 -16.87 -9.27 30.07
C GLY A 86 -15.36 -9.12 30.23
N SER A 87 -14.67 -10.23 30.48
CA SER A 87 -13.20 -10.27 30.62
C SER A 87 -12.47 -10.66 29.33
N ALA A 88 -13.18 -10.81 28.20
CA ALA A 88 -12.59 -11.25 26.93
C ALA A 88 -12.62 -10.12 25.90
N ILE A 89 -11.54 -10.01 25.12
CA ILE A 89 -11.50 -9.21 23.89
C ILE A 89 -11.94 -10.13 22.75
N LYS A 90 -12.92 -9.69 21.97
CA LYS A 90 -13.39 -10.42 20.78
C LYS A 90 -12.97 -9.68 19.52
N ALA A 91 -12.54 -10.46 18.53
CA ALA A 91 -12.15 -9.97 17.21
C ALA A 91 -13.05 -10.55 16.11
N PRO A 92 -13.20 -9.82 14.99
CA PRO A 92 -14.00 -10.27 13.86
C PRO A 92 -13.29 -11.36 13.07
N TYR A 93 -14.08 -12.32 12.57
CA TYR A 93 -13.64 -13.31 11.60
C TYR A 93 -14.76 -13.60 10.61
N ILE A 94 -14.41 -14.03 9.40
CA ILE A 94 -15.36 -14.62 8.47
C ILE A 94 -15.40 -16.13 8.72
N ALA A 95 -16.57 -16.69 8.99
CA ALA A 95 -16.73 -18.13 9.09
C ALA A 95 -16.62 -18.77 7.70
N TRP A 96 -16.30 -20.06 7.64
CA TRP A 96 -16.31 -20.82 6.38
C TRP A 96 -17.66 -20.75 5.64
N SER A 97 -18.75 -20.51 6.37
CA SER A 97 -20.10 -20.27 5.83
C SER A 97 -20.27 -18.91 5.13
N GLY A 98 -19.29 -18.01 5.24
CA GLY A 98 -19.36 -16.63 4.76
C GLY A 98 -20.05 -15.66 5.74
N GLN A 99 -20.36 -16.11 6.97
CA GLN A 99 -20.95 -15.24 7.99
C GLN A 99 -19.86 -14.45 8.73
N LEU A 100 -20.08 -13.15 8.93
CA LEU A 100 -19.27 -12.33 9.83
C LEU A 100 -19.61 -12.69 11.28
N MET A 101 -18.62 -13.09 12.05
CA MET A 101 -18.77 -13.55 13.43
C MET A 101 -17.67 -12.95 14.33
N MET A 102 -17.86 -13.09 15.64
CA MET A 102 -16.93 -12.58 16.66
C MET A 102 -16.45 -13.73 17.54
N LEU A 103 -15.15 -13.83 17.75
CA LEU A 103 -14.53 -14.87 18.57
C LEU A 103 -13.47 -14.27 19.49
N GLY A 104 -13.18 -14.93 20.61
CA GLY A 104 -12.13 -14.47 21.52
C GLY A 104 -10.77 -14.42 20.81
N THR A 105 -9.95 -13.42 21.10
CA THR A 105 -8.66 -13.23 20.42
C THR A 105 -7.64 -14.35 20.69
N GLY A 106 -7.87 -15.20 21.69
CA GLY A 106 -7.02 -16.34 22.03
C GLY A 106 -7.31 -17.64 21.26
N TYR A 107 -8.40 -17.71 20.48
CA TYR A 107 -8.68 -18.86 19.63
C TYR A 107 -7.77 -18.88 18.41
N SER A 108 -7.45 -20.07 17.88
CA SER A 108 -6.58 -20.21 16.71
C SER A 108 -7.42 -20.40 15.46
N GLU A 109 -7.27 -19.50 14.48
CA GLU A 109 -7.98 -19.54 13.20
C GLU A 109 -7.02 -19.24 12.04
N THR A 110 -7.52 -19.31 10.81
CA THR A 110 -6.69 -19.09 9.61
C THR A 110 -6.30 -17.63 9.50
N CYS A 111 -5.05 -17.40 9.11
CA CYS A 111 -4.50 -16.07 8.90
C CYS A 111 -4.32 -15.81 7.42
N VAL A 112 -4.93 -14.74 6.92
CA VAL A 112 -4.72 -14.27 5.55
C VAL A 112 -4.22 -12.84 5.64
N CYS A 113 -3.09 -12.60 5.00
CA CYS A 113 -2.48 -11.30 4.88
C CYS A 113 -2.81 -10.73 3.51
N GLU A 114 -2.97 -9.42 3.44
CA GLU A 114 -3.18 -8.67 2.21
C GLU A 114 -2.09 -7.60 2.06
N THR A 115 -1.85 -7.22 0.81
CA THR A 115 -1.10 -6.03 0.45
C THR A 115 -1.76 -5.37 -0.74
N HIS A 116 -1.61 -4.05 -0.82
CA HIS A 116 -2.08 -3.24 -1.93
C HIS A 116 -0.92 -2.40 -2.45
N GLU A 117 -0.82 -2.31 -3.78
CA GLU A 117 0.00 -1.30 -4.41
C GLU A 117 -0.58 0.07 -4.04
N ARG A 118 0.23 0.88 -3.35
CA ARG A 118 -0.15 2.28 -3.10
C ARG A 118 0.08 3.09 -4.37
N PRO A 119 -0.78 4.07 -4.68
CA PRO A 119 -0.53 5.02 -5.75
C PRO A 119 0.89 5.58 -5.61
N LYS A 120 1.73 5.31 -6.60
CA LYS A 120 3.10 5.83 -6.62
C LYS A 120 3.05 7.31 -6.95
N VAL A 121 4.01 8.05 -6.44
CA VAL A 121 4.16 9.48 -6.73
C VAL A 121 5.45 9.66 -7.51
N GLU A 122 5.35 10.26 -8.69
CA GLU A 122 6.52 10.70 -9.45
C GLU A 122 6.90 12.12 -9.01
N TYR A 123 8.19 12.43 -9.02
CA TYR A 123 8.69 13.76 -8.75
C TYR A 123 9.53 14.26 -9.92
N THR A 124 9.41 15.55 -10.21
CA THR A 124 10.26 16.24 -11.17
C THR A 124 10.51 17.67 -10.73
N TYR A 125 11.39 18.40 -11.42
CA TYR A 125 11.67 19.79 -11.11
C TYR A 125 11.87 20.59 -12.38
N CYS A 126 11.46 21.86 -12.32
CA CYS A 126 11.86 22.90 -13.28
C CYS A 126 12.88 23.80 -12.60
N ARG A 127 13.93 24.16 -13.33
CA ARG A 127 15.06 24.91 -12.77
C ARG A 127 15.69 25.87 -13.76
N LYS A 128 16.07 27.05 -13.29
CA LYS A 128 16.91 27.99 -14.04
C LYS A 128 18.36 27.82 -13.61
N TYR A 129 19.18 27.29 -14.52
CA TYR A 129 20.63 27.18 -14.36
C TYR A 129 21.22 28.15 -15.38
N ASP A 130 22.04 29.09 -14.90
CA ASP A 130 22.95 29.96 -15.65
C ASP A 130 22.67 31.47 -15.65
N GLU A 131 23.79 32.19 -15.58
CA GLU A 131 23.99 33.58 -15.98
C GLU A 131 23.49 33.79 -17.40
N GLY A 132 22.26 34.29 -17.54
CA GLY A 132 21.63 34.51 -18.86
C GLY A 132 20.61 33.45 -19.27
N GLY A 133 20.31 32.47 -18.41
CA GLY A 133 19.22 31.53 -18.63
C GLY A 133 17.89 32.28 -18.81
N ASP A 134 17.24 32.09 -19.95
CA ASP A 134 16.03 32.80 -20.32
C ASP A 134 14.92 32.52 -19.28
N PRO A 135 14.38 33.55 -18.58
CA PRO A 135 13.27 33.38 -17.65
C PRO A 135 12.08 32.64 -18.27
N THR A 136 11.90 32.72 -19.58
CA THR A 136 10.85 31.98 -20.29
C THR A 136 11.07 30.47 -20.18
N THR A 137 12.30 29.97 -20.15
CA THR A 137 12.55 28.51 -20.06
C THR A 137 12.07 27.90 -18.74
N PHE A 138 12.18 28.64 -17.62
CA PHE A 138 11.61 28.19 -16.34
C PHE A 138 10.08 28.24 -16.37
N ALA A 139 9.49 29.33 -16.88
CA ALA A 139 8.05 29.49 -16.96
C ALA A 139 7.41 28.46 -17.90
N THR A 140 8.01 28.23 -19.07
CA THR A 140 7.59 27.21 -20.05
C THR A 140 7.66 25.81 -19.43
N CYS A 141 8.77 25.42 -18.80
CA CYS A 141 8.86 24.13 -18.11
C CYS A 141 7.76 23.98 -17.05
N ALA A 142 7.56 24.99 -16.21
CA ALA A 142 6.56 24.94 -15.14
C ALA A 142 5.14 24.81 -15.71
N GLN A 143 4.85 25.54 -16.81
CA GLN A 143 3.57 25.49 -17.49
C GLN A 143 3.33 24.14 -18.16
N GLU A 144 4.31 23.61 -18.90
CA GLU A 144 4.25 22.28 -19.51
C GLU A 144 3.99 21.21 -18.44
N LYS A 145 4.64 21.29 -17.28
CA LYS A 145 4.38 20.36 -16.17
C LYS A 145 2.94 20.44 -15.66
N VAL A 146 2.39 21.64 -15.49
CA VAL A 146 0.99 21.79 -15.05
C VAL A 146 0.02 21.28 -16.11
N GLU A 147 0.28 21.54 -17.40
CA GLU A 147 -0.52 21.03 -18.52
C GLU A 147 -0.48 19.50 -18.62
N ASP A 148 0.67 18.90 -18.30
CA ASP A 148 0.89 17.44 -18.20
C ASP A 148 0.33 16.82 -16.90
N GLY A 149 -0.44 17.57 -16.11
CA GLY A 149 -1.11 17.09 -14.90
C GLY A 149 -0.22 16.99 -13.67
N TRP A 150 0.94 17.66 -13.64
CA TRP A 150 1.78 17.74 -12.45
C TRP A 150 1.35 18.86 -11.50
N TYR A 151 1.41 18.56 -10.20
CA TYR A 151 1.09 19.49 -9.11
C TYR A 151 2.37 20.11 -8.54
N PRO A 152 2.43 21.45 -8.34
CA PRO A 152 3.58 22.08 -7.72
C PRO A 152 3.72 21.62 -6.26
N LEU A 153 4.92 21.18 -5.91
CA LEU A 153 5.29 20.76 -4.56
C LEU A 153 5.89 21.94 -3.79
N GLY A 154 5.08 22.55 -2.92
CA GLY A 154 5.50 23.72 -2.15
C GLY A 154 5.66 24.98 -3.00
N GLY A 155 6.28 26.01 -2.42
CA GLY A 155 6.55 27.27 -3.11
C GLY A 155 7.81 27.22 -3.98
N ILE A 156 7.93 28.21 -4.86
CA ILE A 156 9.14 28.42 -5.67
C ILE A 156 10.31 28.70 -4.73
N SER A 157 11.37 27.91 -4.88
CA SER A 157 12.65 28.17 -4.20
C SER A 157 13.48 29.13 -5.04
N SER A 158 13.98 30.18 -4.41
CA SER A 158 14.86 31.14 -5.08
C SER A 158 16.00 31.58 -4.18
N TYR A 159 17.21 31.64 -4.73
CA TYR A 159 18.35 32.25 -4.04
C TYR A 159 19.22 33.02 -5.03
N ARG A 160 19.93 34.03 -4.52
CA ARG A 160 20.80 34.88 -5.33
C ARG A 160 22.26 34.63 -4.98
N GLN A 161 23.09 34.32 -5.98
CA GLN A 161 24.53 34.10 -5.80
C GLN A 161 25.31 34.81 -6.91
N ASN A 162 26.32 35.59 -6.53
CA ASN A 162 27.17 36.36 -7.45
C ASN A 162 26.42 37.25 -8.45
N GLY A 163 25.24 37.76 -8.06
CA GLY A 163 24.40 38.59 -8.92
C GLY A 163 23.31 37.84 -9.68
N ASN A 164 23.34 36.50 -9.67
CA ASN A 164 22.44 35.63 -10.44
C ASN A 164 21.31 35.06 -9.61
N ASP A 165 20.14 35.01 -10.21
CA ASP A 165 18.94 34.43 -9.61
C ASP A 165 18.80 32.97 -10.03
N TYR A 166 18.87 32.08 -9.03
CA TYR A 166 18.58 30.67 -9.16
C TYR A 166 17.14 30.45 -8.70
N ILE A 167 16.33 29.84 -9.55
CA ILE A 167 14.91 29.60 -9.29
C ILE A 167 14.62 28.13 -9.59
N GLY A 168 13.89 27.46 -8.68
CA GLY A 168 13.49 26.07 -8.83
C GLY A 168 12.09 25.82 -8.27
N GLN A 169 11.31 25.01 -8.97
CA GLN A 169 10.02 24.49 -8.52
C GLN A 169 10.03 22.98 -8.65
N ALA A 170 9.75 22.29 -7.55
CA ALA A 170 9.51 20.85 -7.56
C ALA A 170 8.04 20.58 -7.91
N PHE A 171 7.78 19.44 -8.54
CA PHE A 171 6.44 18.99 -8.91
C PHE A 171 6.27 17.53 -8.56
N TRP A 172 5.02 17.13 -8.34
CA TRP A 172 4.65 15.75 -8.11
C TRP A 172 3.37 15.40 -8.89
N ARG A 173 3.18 14.13 -9.22
CA ARG A 173 1.89 13.60 -9.70
C ARG A 173 1.73 12.15 -9.31
N TRP A 174 0.52 11.63 -9.43
CA TRP A 174 0.31 10.19 -9.38
C TRP A 174 0.99 9.55 -10.59
N ALA A 175 1.79 8.51 -10.34
CA ALA A 175 2.32 7.67 -11.40
C ALA A 175 1.16 6.91 -12.03
N GLU A 176 1.14 6.85 -13.36
CA GLU A 176 0.23 5.99 -14.14
C GLU A 176 0.79 4.57 -14.25
#